data_AF-A0A0D0ARW2-F1
#
_entry.id   AF-A0A0D0ARW2-F1
#
_cell.length_a   1.000
_cell.length_b   1.000
_cell.length_c   1.000
_cell.angle_alpha   90.00
_cell.angle_beta   90.00
_cell.angle_gamma   90.00
#
_symmetry.space_group_name_H-M   'P 1'
#
loop_
_entity.id
_entity.type
_entity.pdbx_description
1 polymer ?
#
loop_
_entity_poly.entity_id
_entity_poly.type
_entity_poly.pdbx_seq_one_letter_code
_entity_poly.pdbx_strand_id
1 'polypeptide(L)'
;MTTTSAKLLKLALPLIRTHGFTRDALSLSVLSLPTPLAHPLPDASVTALFGPGDDARRTLVHAWLDDAKRRMKEEAAENMGIGDVLKARLRSNEPVLEHLPEAFALLASSSPLPLPLLPVDPTPIIKHAAQVSNQACWIVHSDARESSWYTRRASISAIYLAAELHQLTSPKTAPAFLDSLLENAEQAGKALDETTLFANYVWKSWRGIVKSSGVLV
;
A
#
# COMPACT_ATOMS: atom_id res chain seq x y z
N MET A 1 -25.96 -5.01 2.76
CA MET A 1 -26.24 -3.62 2.35
C MET A 1 -24.91 -2.88 2.29
N THR A 2 -24.28 -2.76 1.12
CA THR A 2 -23.06 -1.95 0.99
C THR A 2 -23.45 -0.48 1.16
N THR A 3 -22.97 0.14 2.23
CA THR A 3 -23.23 1.53 2.58
C THR A 3 -22.84 2.46 1.43
N THR A 4 -23.58 3.56 1.24
CA THR A 4 -23.33 4.58 0.20
C THR A 4 -21.86 5.03 0.18
N SER A 5 -21.20 5.10 1.33
CA SER A 5 -19.78 5.44 1.47
C SER A 5 -18.84 4.45 0.79
N ALA A 6 -19.07 3.13 0.89
CA ALA A 6 -18.23 2.12 0.26
C ALA A 6 -18.29 2.19 -1.27
N LYS A 7 -19.47 2.51 -1.83
CA LYS A 7 -19.65 2.74 -3.27
C LYS A 7 -18.87 3.97 -3.74
N LEU A 8 -18.96 5.07 -2.99
CA LEU A 8 -18.24 6.31 -3.29
C LEU A 8 -16.72 6.12 -3.20
N LEU A 9 -16.23 5.39 -2.19
CA LEU A 9 -14.81 5.04 -2.10
C LEU A 9 -14.31 4.30 -3.35
N LYS A 10 -15.08 3.32 -3.85
CA LYS A 10 -14.73 2.59 -5.07
C LYS A 10 -14.66 3.52 -6.29
N LEU A 11 -15.56 4.49 -6.38
CA LEU A 11 -15.58 5.50 -7.45
C LEU A 11 -14.47 6.55 -7.32
N ALA A 12 -13.93 6.76 -6.12
CA ALA A 12 -12.80 7.65 -5.89
C ALA A 12 -11.45 7.05 -6.34
N LEU A 13 -11.32 5.72 -6.38
CA LEU A 13 -10.03 5.06 -6.68
C LEU A 13 -9.39 5.48 -8.02
N PRO A 14 -10.13 5.61 -9.15
CA PRO A 14 -9.53 6.07 -10.40
C PRO A 14 -9.06 7.53 -10.34
N LEU A 15 -9.68 8.35 -9.48
CA LEU A 15 -9.38 9.79 -9.33
C LEU A 15 -8.05 10.02 -8.60
N ILE A 16 -7.52 9.03 -7.87
CA ILE A 16 -6.23 9.11 -7.19
C ILE A 16 -5.09 9.40 -8.18
N ARG A 17 -5.22 8.93 -9.44
CA ARG A 17 -4.21 9.15 -10.48
C ARG A 17 -3.99 10.62 -10.78
N THR A 18 -5.03 11.45 -10.66
CA THR A 18 -4.98 12.88 -11.03
C THR A 18 -5.03 13.80 -9.81
N HIS A 19 -5.70 13.37 -8.73
CA HIS A 19 -5.92 14.19 -7.54
C HIS A 19 -5.17 13.70 -6.30
N GLY A 20 -4.44 12.58 -6.39
CA GLY A 20 -3.76 11.97 -5.25
C GLY A 20 -4.70 11.43 -4.18
N PHE A 21 -4.14 11.12 -3.01
CA PHE A 21 -4.90 10.63 -1.85
C PHE A 21 -5.46 11.81 -1.03
N THR A 22 -6.38 12.56 -1.66
CA THR A 22 -6.92 13.82 -1.13
C THR A 22 -8.41 13.74 -0.81
N ARG A 23 -8.87 14.71 -0.03
CA ARG A 23 -10.31 14.91 0.24
C ARG A 23 -11.07 15.32 -1.02
N ASP A 24 -10.39 16.01 -1.95
CA ASP A 24 -10.96 16.40 -3.24
C ASP A 24 -11.28 15.18 -4.11
N ALA A 25 -10.40 14.16 -4.12
CA ALA A 25 -10.68 12.90 -4.82
C ALA A 25 -11.96 12.22 -4.29
N LEU A 26 -12.20 12.27 -2.97
CA LEU A 26 -13.44 11.77 -2.35
C LEU A 26 -14.64 12.65 -2.72
N SER A 27 -14.47 13.96 -2.71
CA SER A 27 -15.53 14.91 -3.04
C SER A 27 -16.02 14.75 -4.48
N LEU A 28 -15.10 14.53 -5.43
CA LEU A 28 -15.39 14.36 -6.85
C LEU A 28 -16.02 12.99 -7.18
N SER A 29 -15.92 12.00 -6.29
CA SER A 29 -16.42 10.64 -6.55
C SER A 29 -17.91 10.55 -6.88
N VAL A 30 -18.72 11.50 -6.40
CA VAL A 30 -20.17 11.56 -6.70
C VAL A 30 -20.49 11.91 -8.15
N LEU A 31 -19.57 12.57 -8.85
CA LEU A 31 -19.73 12.90 -10.26
C LEU A 31 -19.67 11.64 -11.15
N SER A 32 -19.07 10.57 -10.63
CA SER A 32 -18.96 9.27 -11.30
C SER A 32 -20.10 8.30 -10.98
N LEU A 33 -21.17 8.76 -10.32
CA LEU A 33 -22.35 7.94 -10.03
C LEU A 33 -23.17 7.68 -11.31
N PRO A 34 -23.91 6.55 -11.41
CA PRO A 34 -24.82 6.29 -12.52
C PRO A 34 -25.89 7.38 -12.72
N THR A 35 -26.25 8.06 -11.64
CA THR A 35 -27.00 9.31 -11.66
C THR A 35 -26.10 10.37 -11.03
N PRO A 36 -25.29 11.08 -11.83
CA PRO A 36 -24.32 12.04 -11.31
C PRO A 36 -25.00 13.14 -10.52
N LEU A 37 -24.41 13.52 -9.39
CA LEU A 37 -24.76 14.79 -8.77
C LEU A 37 -24.15 15.94 -9.59
N ALA A 38 -24.82 17.10 -9.60
CA ALA A 38 -24.36 18.26 -10.35
C ALA A 38 -23.07 18.88 -9.78
N HIS A 39 -22.83 18.68 -8.48
CA HIS A 39 -21.74 19.34 -7.75
C HIS A 39 -20.96 18.34 -6.89
N PRO A 40 -19.67 18.57 -6.64
CA PRO A 40 -18.86 17.78 -5.72
C PRO A 40 -19.45 17.77 -4.30
N LEU A 41 -19.12 16.76 -3.50
CA LEU A 41 -19.58 16.73 -2.11
C LEU A 41 -18.98 17.89 -1.31
N PRO A 42 -19.79 18.63 -0.53
CA PRO A 42 -19.29 19.59 0.43
C PRO A 42 -18.35 18.93 1.45
N ASP A 43 -17.37 19.68 1.96
CA ASP A 43 -16.38 19.13 2.91
C ASP A 43 -17.03 18.53 4.17
N ALA A 44 -18.13 19.11 4.65
CA ALA A 44 -18.92 18.57 5.76
C ALA A 44 -19.44 17.14 5.48
N SER A 45 -19.83 16.86 4.23
CA SER A 45 -20.27 15.52 3.82
C SER A 45 -19.09 14.55 3.71
N VAL A 46 -17.94 15.00 3.22
CA VAL A 46 -16.70 14.20 3.21
C VAL A 46 -16.31 13.81 4.63
N THR A 47 -16.36 14.77 5.57
CA THR A 47 -16.12 14.52 6.99
C THR A 47 -17.10 13.52 7.60
N ALA A 48 -18.39 13.68 7.33
CA ALA A 48 -19.42 12.78 7.87
C ALA A 48 -19.30 11.35 7.34
N LEU A 49 -18.86 11.18 6.08
CA LEU A 49 -18.80 9.87 5.42
C LEU A 49 -17.47 9.14 5.61
N PHE A 50 -16.36 9.86 5.70
CA PHE A 50 -15.01 9.29 5.65
C PHE A 50 -14.12 9.69 6.82
N GLY A 51 -14.57 10.62 7.67
CA GLY A 51 -13.83 11.10 8.84
C GLY A 51 -13.22 12.49 8.66
N PRO A 52 -12.83 13.13 9.77
CA PRO A 52 -12.27 14.48 9.75
C PRO A 52 -10.84 14.50 9.18
N GLY A 53 -10.48 15.59 8.51
CA GLY A 53 -9.12 15.87 8.05
C GLY A 53 -8.46 14.69 7.32
N ASP A 54 -7.31 14.27 7.86
CA ASP A 54 -6.48 13.18 7.35
C ASP A 54 -7.10 11.79 7.50
N ASP A 55 -8.09 11.59 8.36
CA ASP A 55 -8.74 10.27 8.50
C ASP A 55 -9.51 9.87 7.25
N ALA A 56 -10.12 10.85 6.56
CA ALA A 56 -10.72 10.62 5.24
C ALA A 56 -9.67 10.19 4.21
N ARG A 57 -8.51 10.83 4.22
CA ARG A 57 -7.41 10.51 3.31
C ARG A 57 -6.85 9.11 3.60
N ARG A 58 -6.64 8.76 4.88
CA ARG A 58 -6.24 7.40 5.30
C ARG A 58 -7.26 6.35 4.89
N THR A 59 -8.54 6.65 5.03
CA THR A 59 -9.64 5.78 4.58
C THR A 59 -9.52 5.51 3.08
N LEU A 60 -9.22 6.53 2.27
CA LEU A 60 -8.99 6.37 0.84
C LEU A 60 -7.73 5.54 0.54
N VAL A 61 -6.63 5.76 1.26
CA VAL A 61 -5.40 4.95 1.13
C VAL A 61 -5.70 3.48 1.41
N HIS A 62 -6.36 3.18 2.54
CA HIS A 62 -6.74 1.80 2.88
C HIS A 62 -7.65 1.17 1.83
N ALA A 63 -8.66 1.91 1.35
CA ALA A 63 -9.56 1.42 0.30
C ALA A 63 -8.81 1.09 -1.00
N TRP A 64 -7.81 1.89 -1.36
CA TRP A 64 -6.96 1.62 -2.52
C TRP A 64 -6.05 0.40 -2.33
N LEU A 65 -5.41 0.26 -1.17
CA LEU A 65 -4.59 -0.91 -0.85
C LEU A 65 -5.41 -2.21 -0.86
N ASP A 66 -6.64 -2.16 -0.35
CA ASP A 66 -7.59 -3.28 -0.35
C ASP A 66 -8.08 -3.61 -1.76
N ASP A 67 -8.40 -2.61 -2.59
CA ASP A 67 -8.74 -2.83 -4.00
C ASP A 67 -7.60 -3.47 -4.78
N ALA A 68 -6.36 -3.00 -4.59
CA ALA A 68 -5.19 -3.56 -5.24
C ALA A 68 -4.94 -5.03 -4.83
N LYS A 69 -5.13 -5.38 -3.56
CA LYS A 69 -5.07 -6.79 -3.09
C LYS A 69 -6.21 -7.64 -3.67
N ARG A 70 -7.40 -7.07 -3.84
CA ARG A 70 -8.52 -7.77 -4.48
C ARG A 70 -8.21 -8.06 -5.95
N ARG A 71 -7.75 -7.05 -6.72
CA ARG A 71 -7.38 -7.23 -8.13
C ARG A 71 -6.26 -8.25 -8.29
N MET A 72 -5.25 -8.21 -7.42
CA MET A 72 -4.18 -9.21 -7.36
C MET A 72 -4.72 -10.65 -7.24
N LYS A 73 -5.84 -10.87 -6.55
CA LYS A 73 -6.52 -12.17 -6.49
C LYS A 73 -7.36 -12.46 -7.75
N GLU A 74 -8.06 -11.46 -8.28
CA GLU A 74 -8.94 -11.60 -9.45
C GLU A 74 -8.16 -11.84 -10.75
N GLU A 75 -6.99 -11.21 -10.88
CA GLU A 75 -6.06 -11.35 -12.01
C GLU A 75 -5.16 -12.59 -11.87
N ALA A 76 -5.30 -13.35 -10.77
CA ALA A 76 -4.50 -14.53 -10.53
C ALA A 76 -4.88 -15.69 -11.47
N ALA A 77 -4.08 -15.92 -12.51
CA ALA A 77 -4.16 -17.12 -13.34
C ALA A 77 -3.74 -18.40 -12.58
N GLU A 78 -4.29 -19.53 -13.02
CA GLU A 78 -3.91 -20.85 -12.53
C GLU A 78 -2.41 -21.10 -12.79
N ASN A 79 -1.68 -21.55 -11.77
CA ASN A 79 -0.24 -21.86 -11.79
C ASN A 79 0.74 -20.66 -11.80
N MET A 80 0.31 -19.45 -11.48
CA MET A 80 1.28 -18.37 -11.28
C MET A 80 2.20 -18.60 -10.08
N GLY A 81 3.47 -18.26 -10.25
CA GLY A 81 4.45 -18.27 -9.17
C GLY A 81 4.26 -17.08 -8.21
N ILE A 82 4.87 -17.17 -7.03
CA ILE A 82 4.83 -16.09 -6.03
C ILE A 82 5.40 -14.77 -6.59
N GLY A 83 6.46 -14.85 -7.38
CA GLY A 83 7.07 -13.68 -8.03
C GLY A 83 6.09 -13.00 -8.98
N ASP A 84 5.35 -13.74 -9.79
CA ASP A 84 4.40 -13.18 -10.75
C ASP A 84 3.24 -12.46 -10.06
N VAL A 85 2.71 -13.07 -8.99
CA VAL A 85 1.63 -12.47 -8.18
C VAL A 85 2.10 -11.17 -7.51
N LEU A 86 3.30 -11.16 -6.94
CA LEU A 86 3.87 -9.95 -6.31
C LEU A 86 4.23 -8.87 -7.35
N LYS A 87 4.75 -9.26 -8.53
CA LYS A 87 4.98 -8.34 -9.65
C LYS A 87 3.68 -7.71 -10.15
N ALA A 88 2.60 -8.47 -10.25
CA ALA A 88 1.29 -7.94 -10.61
C ALA A 88 0.82 -6.90 -9.58
N ARG A 89 1.00 -7.18 -8.29
CA ARG A 89 0.71 -6.20 -7.23
C ARG A 89 1.59 -4.95 -7.33
N LEU A 90 2.88 -5.07 -7.62
CA LEU A 90 3.76 -3.90 -7.85
C LEU A 90 3.29 -3.08 -9.06
N ARG A 91 2.92 -3.72 -10.18
CA ARG A 91 2.40 -3.01 -11.37
C ARG A 91 1.15 -2.19 -11.07
N SER A 92 0.29 -2.65 -10.15
CA SER A 92 -0.89 -1.87 -9.75
C SER A 92 -0.57 -0.53 -9.07
N ASN A 93 0.68 -0.34 -8.60
CA ASN A 93 1.16 0.94 -8.09
C ASN A 93 1.45 1.96 -9.20
N GLU A 94 1.80 1.50 -10.41
CA GLU A 94 2.29 2.35 -11.52
C GLU A 94 1.43 3.59 -11.79
N PRO A 95 0.09 3.51 -11.82
CA PRO A 95 -0.75 4.67 -12.12
C PRO A 95 -0.77 5.75 -11.04
N VAL A 96 -0.25 5.47 -9.84
CA VAL A 96 -0.30 6.37 -8.68
C VAL A 96 1.06 6.52 -7.98
N LEU A 97 2.16 6.07 -8.61
CA LEU A 97 3.49 6.04 -8.00
C LEU A 97 3.93 7.40 -7.43
N GLU A 98 3.59 8.50 -8.10
CA GLU A 98 3.91 9.85 -7.66
C GLU A 98 3.21 10.25 -6.34
N HIS A 99 2.05 9.65 -6.05
CA HIS A 99 1.23 9.94 -4.87
C HIS A 99 1.49 8.98 -3.70
N LEU A 100 2.19 7.86 -3.95
CA LEU A 100 2.43 6.82 -2.93
C LEU A 100 3.38 7.24 -1.80
N PRO A 101 4.46 8.01 -2.02
CA PRO A 101 5.30 8.46 -0.91
C PRO A 101 4.51 9.29 0.11
N GLU A 102 3.63 10.17 -0.36
CA GLU A 102 2.76 10.95 0.51
C GLU A 102 1.73 10.07 1.22
N ALA A 103 1.12 9.11 0.51
CA ALA A 103 0.18 8.16 1.11
C ALA A 103 0.81 7.33 2.24
N PHE A 104 2.03 6.85 2.04
CA PHE A 104 2.75 6.09 3.05
C PHE A 104 3.22 6.96 4.21
N ALA A 105 3.65 8.20 3.95
CA ALA A 105 3.92 9.16 5.02
C ALA A 105 2.68 9.44 5.87
N LEU A 106 1.51 9.60 5.24
CA LEU A 106 0.22 9.79 5.89
C LEU A 106 -0.17 8.58 6.76
N LEU A 107 0.09 7.36 6.29
CA LEU A 107 -0.11 6.16 7.10
C LEU A 107 0.87 6.12 8.27
N ALA A 108 2.14 6.47 8.07
CA ALA A 108 3.15 6.45 9.12
C ALA A 108 3.00 7.55 10.18
N SER A 109 2.27 8.63 9.87
CA SER A 109 1.93 9.68 10.85
C SER A 109 0.82 9.27 11.82
N SER A 110 0.19 8.12 11.59
CA SER A 110 -0.96 7.61 12.33
C SER A 110 -0.54 6.88 13.61
N SER A 111 0.16 7.51 14.56
CA SER A 111 0.29 6.88 15.89
C SER A 111 0.60 7.80 17.06
N PRO A 112 -0.22 7.77 18.12
CA PRO A 112 0.10 8.20 19.47
C PRO A 112 0.70 7.04 20.27
N LEU A 113 1.80 6.41 19.78
CA LEU A 113 2.52 5.44 20.60
C LEU A 113 3.07 6.16 21.85
N PRO A 114 2.95 5.56 23.05
CA PRO A 114 3.56 6.10 24.27
C PRO A 114 5.09 5.92 24.30
N LEU A 115 5.71 5.65 23.14
CA LEU A 115 7.16 5.48 22.98
C LEU A 115 7.76 6.80 22.47
N PRO A 116 8.44 7.59 23.32
CA PRO A 116 8.82 8.99 23.04
C PRO A 116 9.94 9.17 21.98
N LEU A 117 10.30 8.15 21.21
CA LEU A 117 11.62 8.10 20.54
C LEU A 117 11.58 8.05 19.02
N LEU A 118 10.43 7.80 18.39
CA LEU A 118 10.30 7.76 16.93
C LEU A 118 9.19 8.71 16.47
N PRO A 119 9.49 9.70 15.60
CA PRO A 119 8.47 10.66 15.13
C PRO A 119 7.52 10.08 14.07
N VAL A 120 7.65 8.79 13.73
CA VAL A 120 6.88 8.10 12.70
C VAL A 120 6.72 6.63 13.09
N ASP A 121 5.53 6.07 12.85
CA ASP A 121 5.20 4.67 13.11
C ASP A 121 5.21 3.86 11.80
N PRO A 122 6.19 2.96 11.57
CA PRO A 122 6.24 2.15 10.36
C PRO A 122 5.24 0.98 10.37
N THR A 123 4.56 0.71 11.49
CA THR A 123 3.67 -0.44 11.67
C THR A 123 2.61 -0.57 10.57
N PRO A 124 1.93 0.51 10.13
CA PRO A 124 0.93 0.41 9.07
C PRO A 124 1.49 -0.08 7.73
N ILE A 125 2.71 0.35 7.37
CA ILE A 125 3.38 -0.02 6.12
C ILE A 125 3.87 -1.47 6.20
N ILE A 126 4.46 -1.86 7.33
CA ILE A 126 4.88 -3.26 7.56
C ILE A 126 3.66 -4.19 7.52
N LYS A 127 2.55 -3.78 8.15
CA LYS A 127 1.28 -4.51 8.13
C LYS A 127 0.73 -4.66 6.71
N HIS A 128 0.79 -3.61 5.89
CA HIS A 128 0.42 -3.68 4.47
C HIS A 128 1.24 -4.72 3.71
N ALA A 129 2.57 -4.68 3.81
CA ALA A 129 3.44 -5.66 3.15
C ALA A 129 3.16 -7.10 3.61
N ALA A 130 2.90 -7.30 4.90
CA ALA A 130 2.54 -8.59 5.45
C ALA A 130 1.20 -9.09 4.91
N GLN A 131 0.22 -8.20 4.75
CA GLN A 131 -1.09 -8.55 4.15
C GLN A 131 -0.97 -8.93 2.68
N VAL A 132 -0.20 -8.18 1.88
CA VAL A 132 0.06 -8.51 0.47
C VAL A 132 0.73 -9.88 0.38
N SER A 133 1.77 -10.11 1.17
CA SER A 133 2.53 -11.36 1.13
C SER A 133 1.71 -12.56 1.58
N ASN A 134 0.88 -12.38 2.61
CA ASN A 134 -0.09 -13.38 3.04
C ASN A 134 -1.09 -13.71 1.91
N GLN A 135 -1.64 -12.69 1.25
CA GLN A 135 -2.56 -12.88 0.11
C GLN A 135 -1.87 -13.61 -1.05
N ALA A 136 -0.61 -13.25 -1.36
CA ALA A 136 0.17 -13.89 -2.41
C ALA A 136 0.42 -15.37 -2.10
N CYS A 137 0.81 -15.68 -0.86
CA CYS A 137 0.99 -17.06 -0.41
C CYS A 137 -0.31 -17.86 -0.52
N TRP A 138 -1.45 -17.27 -0.16
CA TRP A 138 -2.75 -17.93 -0.29
C TRP A 138 -3.17 -18.18 -1.74
N ILE A 139 -2.83 -17.27 -2.65
CA ILE A 139 -3.11 -17.44 -4.08
C ILE A 139 -2.30 -18.60 -4.66
N VAL A 140 -1.02 -18.71 -4.30
CA VAL A 140 -0.10 -19.71 -4.87
C VAL A 140 -0.18 -21.08 -4.17
N HIS A 141 -0.44 -21.08 -2.86
CA HIS A 141 -0.43 -22.28 -2.03
C HIS A 141 -1.64 -22.27 -1.09
N SER A 142 -2.76 -22.82 -1.55
CA SER A 142 -4.00 -22.91 -0.76
C SER A 142 -3.93 -23.89 0.42
N ASP A 143 -2.98 -24.83 0.43
CA ASP A 143 -3.01 -26.00 1.33
C ASP A 143 -1.91 -26.07 2.40
N ALA A 144 -1.07 -25.05 2.54
CA ALA A 144 0.09 -25.14 3.42
C ALA A 144 -0.28 -25.06 4.92
N ARG A 145 -0.09 -26.17 5.65
CA ARG A 145 -0.35 -26.33 7.10
C ARG A 145 0.92 -26.46 7.96
N GLU A 146 2.11 -26.31 7.39
CA GLU A 146 3.38 -26.56 8.10
C GLU A 146 3.92 -25.32 8.83
N SER A 147 4.70 -25.52 9.90
CA SER A 147 5.28 -24.42 10.71
C SER A 147 6.27 -23.52 9.96
N SER A 148 6.90 -24.03 8.89
CA SER A 148 7.75 -23.27 7.94
C SER A 148 7.01 -22.13 7.24
N TRP A 149 5.68 -22.18 7.25
CA TRP A 149 4.78 -21.22 6.62
C TRP A 149 4.89 -19.79 7.17
N TYR A 150 5.10 -19.63 8.49
CA TYR A 150 5.23 -18.31 9.10
C TYR A 150 6.54 -17.64 8.73
N THR A 151 7.65 -18.38 8.77
CA THR A 151 8.97 -17.89 8.37
C THR A 151 8.99 -17.49 6.89
N ARG A 152 8.38 -18.33 6.03
CA ARG A 152 8.26 -18.04 4.59
C ARG A 152 7.48 -16.75 4.34
N ARG A 153 6.34 -16.55 5.01
CA ARG A 153 5.53 -15.33 4.90
C ARG A 153 6.25 -14.08 5.40
N ALA A 154 6.99 -14.19 6.49
CA ALA A 154 7.80 -13.09 7.02
C ALA A 154 8.89 -12.69 6.03
N SER A 155 9.59 -13.66 5.44
CA SER A 155 10.61 -13.42 4.41
C SER A 155 10.01 -12.77 3.16
N ILE A 156 8.91 -13.32 2.62
CA ILE A 156 8.21 -12.73 1.46
C ILE A 156 7.72 -11.31 1.77
N SER A 157 7.26 -11.05 2.99
CA SER A 157 6.88 -9.70 3.44
C SER A 157 8.04 -8.72 3.43
N ALA A 158 9.22 -9.13 3.90
CA ALA A 158 10.41 -8.29 3.88
C ALA A 158 10.86 -8.01 2.44
N ILE A 159 10.85 -9.03 1.58
CA ILE A 159 11.20 -8.93 0.16
C ILE A 159 10.24 -7.99 -0.59
N TYR A 160 8.94 -8.18 -0.42
CA TYR A 160 7.93 -7.32 -1.05
C TYR A 160 8.06 -5.88 -0.57
N LEU A 161 8.23 -5.65 0.74
CA LEU A 161 8.43 -4.32 1.29
C LEU A 161 9.67 -3.65 0.69
N ALA A 162 10.79 -4.36 0.61
CA ALA A 162 12.02 -3.84 0.00
C ALA A 162 11.79 -3.50 -1.48
N ALA A 163 11.11 -4.36 -2.24
CA ALA A 163 10.80 -4.10 -3.64
C ALA A 163 9.84 -2.93 -3.86
N GLU A 164 8.81 -2.78 -3.02
CA GLU A 164 7.86 -1.65 -3.08
C GLU A 164 8.55 -0.33 -2.72
N LEU A 165 9.42 -0.33 -1.71
CA LEU A 165 10.24 0.82 -1.37
C LEU A 165 11.22 1.19 -2.50
N HIS A 166 11.85 0.19 -3.12
CA HIS A 166 12.71 0.38 -4.28
C HIS A 166 11.92 0.90 -5.49
N GLN A 167 10.68 0.46 -5.69
CA GLN A 167 9.81 0.94 -6.76
C GLN A 167 9.57 2.44 -6.69
N LEU A 168 9.54 3.02 -5.49
CA LEU A 168 9.28 4.45 -5.32
C LEU A 168 10.47 5.33 -5.72
N THR A 169 11.68 4.79 -5.79
CA THR A 169 12.86 5.51 -6.29
C THR A 169 13.26 5.06 -7.70
N SER A 170 13.05 3.80 -8.02
CA SER A 170 13.46 3.16 -9.28
C SER A 170 12.35 2.26 -9.85
N PRO A 171 11.24 2.84 -10.37
CA PRO A 171 10.07 2.08 -10.80
C PRO A 171 10.35 0.97 -11.81
N LYS A 172 11.22 1.26 -12.79
CA LYS A 172 11.51 0.35 -13.91
C LYS A 172 12.28 -0.91 -13.49
N THR A 173 13.06 -0.85 -12.42
CA THR A 173 13.93 -1.96 -11.99
C THR A 173 13.34 -2.76 -10.82
N ALA A 174 12.23 -2.32 -10.24
CA ALA A 174 11.59 -3.00 -9.11
C ALA A 174 11.16 -4.44 -9.37
N PRO A 175 10.59 -4.81 -10.53
CA PRO A 175 10.26 -6.21 -10.81
C PRO A 175 11.50 -7.12 -10.83
N ALA A 176 12.59 -6.67 -11.46
CA ALA A 176 13.84 -7.44 -11.51
C ALA A 176 14.52 -7.50 -10.13
N PHE A 177 14.45 -6.43 -9.35
CA PHE A 177 14.95 -6.41 -7.98
C PHE A 177 14.18 -7.39 -7.10
N LEU A 178 12.84 -7.44 -7.21
CA LEU A 178 12.01 -8.43 -6.55
C LEU A 178 12.42 -9.87 -6.90
N ASP A 179 12.57 -10.17 -8.19
CA ASP A 179 12.98 -11.51 -8.65
C ASP A 179 14.35 -11.89 -8.05
N SER A 180 15.32 -10.98 -8.04
CA SER A 180 16.65 -11.22 -7.45
C SER A 180 16.59 -11.51 -5.93
N LEU A 181 15.70 -10.83 -5.19
CA LEU A 181 15.53 -11.07 -3.75
C LEU A 181 14.85 -12.41 -3.47
N LEU A 182 13.89 -12.82 -4.30
CA LEU A 182 13.23 -14.11 -4.19
C LEU A 182 14.21 -15.26 -4.48
N GLU A 183 14.98 -15.17 -5.57
CA GLU A 183 16.01 -16.15 -5.93
C GLU A 183 17.06 -16.30 -4.81
N ASN A 184 17.53 -15.18 -4.26
CA ASN A 184 18.48 -15.19 -3.16
C ASN A 184 17.89 -15.82 -1.89
N ALA A 185 16.61 -15.60 -1.60
CA ALA A 185 15.95 -16.17 -0.41
C ALA A 185 15.65 -17.68 -0.55
N GLU A 186 15.50 -18.19 -1.77
CA GLU A 186 15.40 -19.63 -2.02
C GLU A 186 16.75 -20.34 -1.84
N GLN A 187 17.85 -19.69 -2.25
CA GLN A 187 19.21 -20.23 -2.11
C GLN A 187 19.75 -20.07 -0.68
N ALA A 188 19.48 -18.94 -0.04
CA ALA A 188 19.84 -18.66 1.33
C ALA A 188 18.61 -18.94 2.20
N GLY A 189 18.55 -20.11 2.85
CA GLY A 189 17.45 -20.49 3.75
C GLY A 189 17.15 -19.51 4.92
N LYS A 190 17.83 -18.37 5.02
CA LYS A 190 17.55 -17.21 5.90
C LYS A 190 18.07 -15.88 5.28
N ALA A 191 17.33 -15.28 4.35
CA ALA A 191 17.63 -13.93 3.83
C ALA A 191 17.03 -12.83 4.73
N LEU A 192 17.63 -12.58 5.91
CA LEU A 192 17.13 -11.57 6.86
C LEU A 192 18.05 -10.37 7.09
N ASP A 193 19.33 -10.42 6.69
CA ASP A 193 20.29 -9.37 7.05
C ASP A 193 20.30 -8.16 6.08
N GLU A 194 20.05 -8.35 4.78
CA GLU A 194 20.17 -7.27 3.78
C GLU A 194 18.95 -6.32 3.75
N THR A 195 17.76 -6.81 4.10
CA THR A 195 16.50 -6.02 4.03
C THR A 195 16.40 -4.93 5.09
N THR A 196 17.05 -5.11 6.25
CA THR A 196 16.98 -4.16 7.36
C THR A 196 17.84 -2.91 7.12
N LEU A 197 19.00 -3.08 6.47
CA LEU A 197 19.90 -1.98 6.10
C LEU A 197 19.30 -1.12 4.98
N PHE A 198 18.67 -1.73 3.98
CA PHE A 198 17.99 -1.02 2.89
C PHE A 198 16.76 -0.25 3.37
N ALA A 199 15.91 -0.87 4.21
CA ALA A 199 14.74 -0.21 4.78
C ALA A 199 15.10 1.03 5.60
N ASN A 200 16.17 0.96 6.42
CA ASN A 200 16.65 2.09 7.20
C ASN A 200 17.16 3.26 6.33
N TYR A 201 17.73 2.98 5.16
CA TYR A 201 18.21 4.01 4.24
C TYR A 201 17.04 4.70 3.52
N VAL A 202 16.10 3.94 2.96
CA VAL A 202 14.91 4.50 2.29
C VAL A 202 14.06 5.30 3.28
N TRP A 203 13.90 4.80 4.51
CA TRP A 203 13.15 5.49 5.57
C TRP A 203 13.78 6.83 5.98
N LYS A 204 15.11 6.91 6.10
CA LYS A 204 15.81 8.16 6.39
C LYS A 204 15.63 9.19 5.27
N SER A 205 15.63 8.75 4.01
CA SER A 205 15.39 9.63 2.86
C SER A 205 13.97 10.19 2.83
N TRP A 206 12.96 9.39 3.19
CA TRP A 206 11.57 9.86 3.26
C TRP A 206 11.30 10.79 4.44
N ARG A 207 11.98 10.60 5.56
CA ARG A 207 11.94 11.54 6.69
C ARG A 207 12.38 12.95 6.28
N GLY A 208 13.31 13.07 5.33
CA GLY A 208 13.72 14.35 4.75
C GLY A 208 12.59 15.01 3.96
N ILE A 209 11.89 14.22 3.15
CA ILE A 209 10.77 14.68 2.30
C ILE A 209 9.58 15.12 3.15
N VAL A 210 9.17 14.32 4.14
CA VAL A 210 8.07 14.66 5.06
C VAL A 210 8.37 15.93 5.86
N LYS A 211 9.63 16.12 6.28
CA LYS A 211 10.06 17.35 6.97
C LYS A 211 10.04 18.57 6.05
N SER A 212 10.29 18.41 4.74
CA SER A 212 10.24 19.52 3.77
C SER A 212 8.83 19.86 3.26
N SER A 213 7.87 18.95 3.34
CA SER A 213 6.49 19.15 2.86
C SER A 213 5.58 19.90 3.84
N GLY A 214 6.09 20.37 4.99
CA GLY A 214 5.33 21.19 5.94
C GLY A 214 4.22 20.45 6.73
N VAL A 215 4.20 19.12 6.69
CA VAL A 215 3.21 18.28 7.41
C VAL A 215 3.56 18.14 8.91
N LEU A 216 4.78 18.49 9.30
CA LEU A 216 5.18 18.67 10.70
C LEU A 216 5.54 20.14 10.92
N VAL A 217 4.59 20.90 11.46
CA VAL A 217 4.86 22.13 12.21
C VAL A 217 4.83 21.79 13.69
#